data_AF-A0A7C5TRK3-F1
#
_entry.id   AF-A0A7C5TRK3-F1
#
_cell.length_a   1.000
_cell.length_b   1.000
_cell.length_c   1.000
_cell.angle_alpha   90.00
_cell.angle_beta   90.00
_cell.angle_gamma   90.00
#
_symmetry.space_group_name_H-M   'P 1'
#
loop_
_entity.id
_entity.type
_entity.pdbx_description
1 polymer ?
#
loop_
_entity_poly.entity_id
_entity_poly.type
_entity_poly.pdbx_seq_one_letter_code
_entity_poly.pdbx_strand_id
1 'polypeptide(L)'
;MSGALEGLGVAVTRPAHQAGHLCRLIEAEGGHAIRFPAIEIAPPRDPAAARALVDRLEQYDLAVFVSPNAAERGLGLVRERRGGLPPGLAVAAVGAGTARALRALGVEP
;
A
#
# COMPACT_ATOMS: atom_id res chain seq x y z
N MET A 1 3.16 8.48 33.74
CA MET A 1 2.29 9.38 32.97
C MET A 1 1.21 8.53 32.33
N SER A 2 -0.03 8.97 32.36
CA SER A 2 -1.16 8.30 31.67
C SER A 2 -0.97 8.45 30.16
N GLY A 3 -1.12 7.36 29.41
CA GLY A 3 -0.99 7.37 27.94
C GLY A 3 -2.22 8.02 27.29
N ALA A 4 -2.06 8.60 26.09
CA ALA A 4 -3.13 9.37 25.45
C ALA A 4 -4.40 8.55 25.14
N LEU A 5 -4.32 7.22 25.17
CA LEU A 5 -5.43 6.30 24.87
C LEU A 5 -5.84 5.45 26.09
N GLU A 6 -5.41 5.80 27.31
CA GLU A 6 -5.72 5.04 28.50
C GLU A 6 -7.23 4.87 28.72
N GLY A 7 -7.66 3.65 29.01
CA GLY A 7 -9.07 3.29 29.21
C GLY A 7 -9.89 3.14 27.92
N LEU A 8 -9.32 3.40 26.74
CA LEU A 8 -10.02 3.25 25.46
C LEU A 8 -9.79 1.87 24.83
N GLY A 9 -10.87 1.26 24.36
CA GLY A 9 -10.83 0.13 23.43
C GLY A 9 -10.95 0.61 21.99
N VAL A 10 -9.98 0.27 21.14
CA VAL A 10 -9.91 0.75 19.75
C VAL A 10 -10.06 -0.41 18.78
N ALA A 11 -11.15 -0.44 18.02
CA ALA A 11 -11.35 -1.43 16.95
C ALA A 11 -10.48 -1.09 15.73
N VAL A 12 -9.56 -1.99 15.39
CA VAL A 12 -8.65 -1.85 14.24
C VAL A 12 -9.20 -2.65 13.07
N THR A 13 -9.76 -1.95 12.08
CA THR A 13 -10.47 -2.54 10.93
C THR A 13 -9.63 -2.81 9.69
N ARG A 14 -8.33 -2.57 9.78
CA ARG A 14 -7.37 -2.77 8.68
C ARG A 14 -7.26 -4.25 8.29
N PRO A 15 -6.78 -4.57 7.06
CA PRO A 15 -6.44 -5.93 6.69
C PRO A 15 -5.53 -6.58 7.72
N ALA A 16 -5.75 -7.87 8.01
CA ALA A 16 -5.10 -8.57 9.12
C ALA A 16 -3.56 -8.44 9.10
N HIS A 17 -2.95 -8.58 7.92
CA HIS A 17 -1.49 -8.46 7.73
C HIS A 17 -0.96 -7.03 7.91
N GLN A 18 -1.82 -6.00 7.91
CA GLN A 18 -1.44 -4.58 8.04
C GLN A 18 -1.86 -3.96 9.38
N ALA A 19 -2.67 -4.65 10.18
CA ALA A 19 -3.19 -4.13 11.45
C ALA A 19 -2.10 -4.03 12.53
N GLY A 20 -1.08 -4.88 12.48
CA GLY A 20 -0.14 -5.07 13.58
C GLY A 20 0.64 -3.81 13.99
N HIS A 21 1.07 -2.98 13.02
CA HIS A 21 1.79 -1.75 13.35
C HIS A 21 0.92 -0.76 14.13
N LEU A 22 -0.32 -0.55 13.69
CA LEU A 22 -1.25 0.36 14.36
C LEU A 22 -1.65 -0.16 15.74
N CYS A 23 -1.85 -1.48 15.90
CA CYS A 23 -2.14 -2.07 17.21
C CYS A 23 -1.03 -1.77 18.21
N ARG A 24 0.25 -1.96 17.82
CA ARG A 24 1.39 -1.65 18.69
C ARG A 24 1.47 -0.18 19.08
N LEU A 25 1.14 0.73 18.15
CA LEU A 25 1.11 2.16 18.44
C LEU A 25 -0.02 2.52 19.43
N ILE A 26 -1.19 1.90 19.29
CA ILE A 26 -2.31 2.09 20.23
C ILE A 26 -1.94 1.59 21.63
N GLU A 27 -1.37 0.38 21.70
CA GLU A 27 -0.94 -0.25 22.95
C GLU A 27 0.18 0.55 23.64
N ALA A 28 1.10 1.13 22.87
CA ALA A 28 2.16 2.00 23.40
C ALA A 28 1.62 3.28 24.04
N GLU A 29 0.44 3.75 23.61
CA GLU A 29 -0.26 4.91 24.17
C GLU A 29 -1.28 4.53 25.26
N GLY A 30 -1.24 3.29 25.77
CA GLY A 30 -2.09 2.80 26.87
C GLY A 30 -3.48 2.33 26.47
N GLY A 31 -3.81 2.30 25.18
CA GLY A 31 -5.08 1.80 24.67
C GLY A 31 -5.12 0.29 24.49
N HIS A 32 -6.32 -0.29 24.46
CA HIS A 32 -6.53 -1.71 24.13
C HIS A 32 -6.91 -1.87 22.65
N ALA A 33 -5.99 -2.37 21.84
CA ALA A 33 -6.23 -2.60 20.42
C ALA A 33 -7.04 -3.89 20.18
N ILE A 34 -8.26 -3.74 19.66
CA ILE A 34 -9.13 -4.86 19.28
C ILE A 34 -8.94 -5.12 17.78
N ARG A 35 -8.29 -6.24 17.43
CA ARG A 35 -8.12 -6.64 16.03
C ARG A 35 -9.45 -7.09 15.46
N PHE A 36 -9.99 -6.31 14.51
CA PHE A 36 -11.27 -6.59 13.88
C PHE A 36 -11.20 -6.36 12.37
N PRO A 37 -10.46 -7.19 11.60
CA PRO A 37 -10.28 -6.97 10.16
C PRO A 37 -11.61 -6.96 9.42
N ALA A 38 -11.95 -5.82 8.80
CA ALA A 38 -13.19 -5.66 8.03
C ALA A 38 -12.93 -5.52 6.52
N ILE A 39 -11.67 -5.58 6.11
CA ILE A 39 -11.22 -5.42 4.73
C ILE A 39 -10.21 -6.52 4.39
N GLU A 40 -10.38 -7.15 3.23
CA GLU A 40 -9.43 -8.07 2.64
C GLU A 40 -8.82 -7.47 1.36
N ILE A 41 -7.53 -7.70 1.14
CA ILE A 41 -6.84 -7.29 -0.08
C ILE A 41 -6.70 -8.51 -1.01
N ALA A 42 -7.62 -8.63 -1.96
CA ALA A 42 -7.62 -9.68 -2.97
C ALA A 42 -7.11 -9.17 -4.33
N PRO A 43 -6.60 -10.05 -5.21
CA PRO A 43 -6.38 -9.71 -6.61
C PRO A 43 -7.67 -9.22 -7.29
N PRO A 44 -7.58 -8.38 -8.34
CA PRO A 44 -8.75 -8.03 -9.14
C PRO A 44 -9.33 -9.29 -9.81
N ARG A 45 -10.66 -9.34 -9.94
CA ARG A 45 -11.35 -10.46 -10.59
C ARG A 45 -10.91 -10.64 -12.05
N ASP A 46 -10.67 -9.53 -12.73
CA ASP A 46 -10.14 -9.52 -14.09
C ASP A 46 -8.88 -8.63 -14.16
N PRO A 47 -7.68 -9.23 -14.32
CA PRO A 47 -6.44 -8.48 -14.49
C PRO A 47 -6.19 -8.03 -15.94
N ALA A 48 -7.02 -8.38 -16.93
CA ALA A 48 -6.75 -8.15 -18.35
C ALA A 48 -6.56 -6.66 -18.68
N ALA A 49 -7.39 -5.79 -18.12
CA ALA A 49 -7.27 -4.35 -18.35
C ALA A 49 -5.94 -3.79 -17.77
N ALA A 50 -5.57 -4.19 -16.55
CA ALA A 50 -4.32 -3.79 -15.93
C ALA A 50 -3.11 -4.31 -16.72
N ARG A 51 -3.20 -5.55 -17.21
CA ARG A 51 -2.22 -6.19 -18.08
C ARG A 51 -2.02 -5.39 -19.38
N ALA A 52 -3.10 -5.07 -20.10
CA ALA A 52 -3.04 -4.30 -21.35
C ALA A 52 -2.55 -2.85 -21.14
N LEU A 53 -2.80 -2.26 -19.96
CA LEU A 53 -2.25 -0.97 -19.57
C LEU A 53 -0.73 -1.07 -19.37
N VAL A 54 -0.27 -2.07 -18.61
CA VAL A 54 1.16 -2.30 -18.35
C VAL A 54 1.93 -2.44 -19.66
N ASP A 55 1.40 -3.18 -20.64
CA ASP A 55 2.03 -3.39 -21.96
C ASP A 55 2.25 -2.10 -22.75
N ARG A 56 1.61 -0.99 -22.37
CA ARG A 56 1.71 0.29 -23.08
C ARG A 56 2.19 1.44 -22.17
N LEU A 57 2.88 1.14 -21.08
CA LEU A 57 3.36 2.16 -20.15
C LEU A 57 4.26 3.24 -20.76
N GLU A 58 4.94 3.00 -21.90
CA GLU A 58 5.71 4.05 -22.59
C GLU A 58 4.84 5.17 -23.15
N GLN A 59 3.52 4.98 -23.24
CA GLN A 59 2.57 5.97 -23.75
C GLN A 59 2.13 6.97 -22.68
N TYR A 60 2.64 6.86 -21.45
CA TYR A 60 2.24 7.68 -20.32
C TYR A 60 3.46 8.39 -19.72
N ASP A 61 3.24 9.63 -19.29
CA ASP A 61 4.28 10.42 -18.63
C ASP A 61 4.34 10.17 -17.12
N LEU A 62 3.24 9.70 -16.51
CA LEU A 62 3.11 9.58 -15.05
C LEU A 62 2.33 8.34 -14.61
N ALA A 63 2.90 7.56 -13.69
CA ALA A 63 2.24 6.49 -12.95
C ALA A 63 1.96 6.91 -11.51
N VAL A 64 0.68 7.01 -11.15
CA VAL A 64 0.24 7.42 -9.80
C VAL A 64 -0.15 6.19 -8.97
N PHE A 65 0.54 5.99 -7.84
CA PHE A 65 0.25 4.94 -6.89
C PHE A 65 -0.55 5.49 -5.69
N VAL A 66 -1.77 5.00 -5.54
CA VAL A 66 -2.75 5.53 -4.57
C VAL A 66 -2.69 4.87 -3.19
N SER A 67 -1.99 3.73 -3.06
CA SER A 67 -1.83 3.02 -1.79
C SER A 67 -0.58 2.15 -1.79
N PRO A 68 -0.08 1.72 -0.61
CA PRO A 68 0.98 0.71 -0.52
C PRO A 68 0.63 -0.58 -1.28
N ASN A 69 -0.62 -1.03 -1.22
CA ASN A 69 -1.08 -2.22 -1.94
C ASN A 69 -0.99 -2.05 -3.47
N ALA A 70 -1.31 -0.84 -3.97
CA ALA A 70 -1.18 -0.52 -5.38
C ALA A 70 0.29 -0.51 -5.82
N ALA A 71 1.20 -0.01 -4.97
CA ALA A 71 2.63 -0.03 -5.22
C ALA A 71 3.16 -1.46 -5.32
N GLU A 72 2.92 -2.29 -4.30
CA GLU A 72 3.39 -3.68 -4.25
C GLU A 72 2.86 -4.51 -5.43
N ARG A 73 1.54 -4.49 -5.66
CA ARG A 73 0.92 -5.32 -6.71
C ARG A 73 1.14 -4.76 -8.11
N GLY A 74 1.06 -3.44 -8.26
CA GLY A 74 1.25 -2.76 -9.54
C GLY A 74 2.69 -2.93 -10.04
N LEU A 75 3.69 -2.64 -9.21
CA LEU A 75 5.09 -2.87 -9.58
C LEU A 75 5.42 -4.34 -9.77
N GLY A 76 4.81 -5.24 -8.99
CA GLY A 76 4.91 -6.68 -9.22
C GLY A 76 4.48 -7.06 -10.64
N LEU A 77 3.31 -6.58 -11.07
CA LEU A 77 2.81 -6.81 -12.43
C LEU A 77 3.70 -6.19 -13.51
N VAL A 78 4.21 -4.98 -13.28
CA VAL A 78 5.14 -4.32 -14.21
C VAL A 78 6.43 -5.13 -14.36
N ARG A 79 7.01 -5.61 -13.26
CA ARG A 79 8.21 -6.45 -13.27
C ARG A 79 7.97 -7.78 -13.97
N GLU A 80 6.85 -8.44 -13.67
CA GLU A 80 6.48 -9.72 -14.29
C GLU A 80 6.37 -9.60 -15.82
N ARG A 81 5.74 -8.52 -16.32
CA ARG A 81 5.45 -8.40 -17.76
C ARG A 81 6.51 -7.66 -18.56
N ARG A 82 7.30 -6.79 -17.91
CA ARG A 82 8.22 -5.88 -18.61
C ARG A 82 9.63 -5.83 -18.02
N GLY A 83 9.87 -6.49 -16.89
CA GLY A 83 11.14 -6.42 -16.16
C GLY A 83 11.34 -5.14 -15.34
N GLY A 84 10.57 -4.08 -15.59
CA GLY A 84 10.67 -2.81 -14.86
C GLY A 84 9.82 -1.70 -15.47
N LEU A 85 9.84 -0.53 -14.82
CA LEU A 85 9.21 0.68 -15.34
C LEU A 85 10.00 1.17 -16.57
N PRO A 86 9.33 1.63 -17.63
CA PRO A 86 10.01 2.18 -18.79
C PRO A 86 10.76 3.47 -18.45
N PRO A 87 11.86 3.76 -19.17
CA PRO A 87 12.58 5.02 -19.01
C PRO A 87 11.68 6.20 -19.37
N GLY A 88 11.73 7.27 -18.57
CA GLY A 88 10.96 8.50 -18.78
C GLY A 88 9.57 8.51 -18.13
N LEU A 89 9.07 7.38 -17.64
CA LEU A 89 7.83 7.34 -16.87
C LEU A 89 8.08 7.88 -15.45
N ALA A 90 7.52 9.05 -15.14
CA ALA A 90 7.52 9.57 -13.79
C ALA A 90 6.63 8.71 -12.88
N VAL A 91 6.98 8.65 -11.59
CA VAL A 91 6.22 7.93 -10.58
C VAL A 91 5.78 8.94 -9.53
N ALA A 92 4.54 8.82 -9.06
CA ALA A 92 4.04 9.61 -7.95
C ALA A 92 3.34 8.74 -6.91
N ALA A 93 3.44 9.15 -5.65
CA ALA A 93 2.71 8.56 -4.53
C ALA A 93 1.71 9.56 -3.96
N VAL A 94 0.48 9.13 -3.71
CA VAL A 94 -0.55 9.98 -3.09
C VAL A 94 -0.21 10.33 -1.63
N GLY A 95 0.53 9.47 -0.92
CA GLY A 95 0.84 9.70 0.49
C GLY A 95 2.12 9.03 0.96
N ALA A 96 2.60 9.44 2.13
CA ALA A 96 3.88 9.02 2.69
C ALA A 96 3.99 7.49 2.88
N GLY A 97 2.88 6.81 3.19
CA GLY A 97 2.86 5.34 3.27
C GLY A 97 3.14 4.68 1.92
N THR A 98 2.52 5.19 0.86
CA THR A 98 2.73 4.71 -0.51
C THR A 98 4.14 5.04 -0.98
N ALA A 99 4.64 6.24 -0.69
CA ALA A 99 6.00 6.64 -1.05
C ALA A 99 7.05 5.72 -0.41
N ARG A 100 6.87 5.38 0.87
CA ARG A 100 7.73 4.42 1.57
C ARG A 100 7.70 3.03 0.94
N ALA A 101 6.52 2.55 0.55
CA ALA A 101 6.39 1.25 -0.12
C ALA A 101 7.12 1.24 -1.48
N LEU A 102 7.00 2.31 -2.28
CA LEU A 102 7.73 2.43 -3.55
C LEU A 102 9.24 2.43 -3.35
N ARG A 103 9.74 3.21 -2.38
CA ARG A 103 11.18 3.23 -2.06
C ARG A 103 11.70 1.88 -1.58
N ALA A 104 10.93 1.17 -0.76
CA ALA A 104 11.26 -0.18 -0.33
C ALA A 104 11.32 -1.18 -1.52
N LEU A 105 10.59 -0.87 -2.59
CA LEU A 105 10.64 -1.60 -3.85
C LEU A 105 11.71 -1.05 -4.81
N GLY A 106 12.53 -0.08 -4.41
CA GLY A 106 13.60 0.49 -5.24
C GLY A 106 13.11 1.48 -6.31
N VAL A 107 11.94 2.09 -6.11
CA VAL A 107 11.38 3.12 -6.99
C VAL A 107 11.24 4.42 -6.22
N GLU A 108 11.81 5.51 -6.74
CA GLU A 108 11.65 6.85 -6.17
C GLU A 108 10.40 7.54 -6.76
N PRO A 109 9.43 7.92 -5.91
CA PRO A 109 8.24 8.68 -6.30
C PRO A 109 8.35 10.19 -6.04
#